data_AF-A0A6D2JLJ0-F1
#
_entry.id   AF-A0A6D2JLJ0-F1
#
_cell.length_a   1.000
_cell.length_b   1.000
_cell.length_c   1.000
_cell.angle_alpha   90.00
_cell.angle_beta   90.00
_cell.angle_gamma   90.00
#
_symmetry.space_group_name_H-M   'P 1'
#
loop_
_entity.id
_entity.type
_entity.pdbx_description
1 polymer ?
#
loop_
_entity_poly.entity_id
_entity_poly.type
_entity_poly.pdbx_seq_one_letter_code
_entity_poly.pdbx_strand_id
1 'polypeptide(L)'
;ENRKRSGGTMDVVIAISDLLETTRDCSKSCDGKTEVLYFDNFSPSPIPHIALTALRKIDWKSYGLILASVNDQDGHVFLEWENFPSYVQIQISLHWYHNQSPTRHKTDQPGINLVKKGIKNALDDLKAKHEGFLLSSHARKICSYVPDLARSLAGLIFSSTDMDFQGDCFSVLGFTPQEAQREAVEEYIQRKIVTVIGMNERKPQRDQEPAPFLFFDGGSETSFFEDQELEGEYYSNSLEL
;
A
#
# COMPACT_ATOMS: atom_id res chain seq x y z
N GLU A 1 -41.79 -15.08 7.13
CA GLU A 1 -41.51 -13.95 6.23
C GLU A 1 -40.13 -13.35 6.59
N ASN A 2 -39.07 -13.76 5.89
CA ASN A 2 -37.71 -13.29 6.15
C ASN A 2 -37.57 -11.86 5.62
N ARG A 3 -37.79 -10.87 6.47
CA ARG A 3 -37.47 -9.46 6.17
C ARG A 3 -35.97 -9.37 5.87
N LYS A 4 -35.61 -9.27 4.59
CA LYS A 4 -34.32 -8.70 4.17
C LYS A 4 -34.19 -7.36 4.88
N ARG A 5 -33.21 -7.23 5.79
CA ARG A 5 -32.87 -5.92 6.36
C ARG A 5 -32.54 -5.01 5.19
N SER A 6 -33.22 -3.87 5.11
CA SER A 6 -32.88 -2.77 4.22
C SER A 6 -31.52 -2.22 4.67
N GLY A 7 -30.44 -2.81 4.18
CA GLY A 7 -29.07 -2.44 4.52
C GLY A 7 -28.57 -1.28 3.66
N GLY A 8 -27.74 -0.42 4.24
CA GLY A 8 -26.93 0.54 3.47
C GLY A 8 -25.66 -0.08 2.90
N THR A 9 -24.96 0.69 2.09
CA THR A 9 -23.72 0.34 1.40
C THR A 9 -22.58 1.22 1.91
N MET A 10 -21.40 0.62 2.08
CA MET A 10 -20.16 1.31 2.40
C MET A 10 -19.22 1.24 1.20
N ASP A 11 -19.01 2.38 0.56
CA ASP A 11 -18.00 2.54 -0.49
C ASP A 11 -16.74 3.15 0.13
N VAL A 12 -15.58 2.61 -0.26
CA VAL A 12 -14.28 3.08 0.23
C VAL A 12 -13.37 3.31 -0.96
N VAL A 13 -12.76 4.49 -0.98
CA VAL A 13 -11.79 4.88 -2.00
C VAL A 13 -10.46 5.15 -1.29
N ILE A 14 -9.40 4.52 -1.79
CA ILE A 14 -8.03 4.76 -1.35
C ILE A 14 -7.23 5.09 -2.60
N ALA A 15 -6.62 6.27 -2.62
CA ALA A 15 -5.77 6.71 -3.71
C ALA A 15 -4.36 6.97 -3.19
N ILE A 16 -3.36 6.62 -4.00
CA ILE A 16 -1.95 6.91 -3.74
C ILE A 16 -1.44 7.77 -4.89
N SER A 17 -0.73 8.86 -4.57
CA SER A 17 -0.18 9.79 -5.55
C SER A 17 1.24 10.18 -5.20
N ASP A 18 2.12 10.20 -6.19
CA ASP A 18 3.48 10.70 -6.05
C ASP A 18 3.45 12.24 -6.00
N LEU A 19 3.98 12.84 -4.94
CA LEU A 19 4.33 14.26 -4.92
C LEU A 19 5.58 14.45 -5.79
N LEU A 20 5.39 14.77 -7.07
CA LEU A 20 6.44 15.34 -7.89
C LEU A 20 6.82 16.72 -7.33
N GLU A 21 8.09 17.13 -7.45
CA GLU A 21 8.58 18.41 -6.94
C GLU A 21 7.76 19.62 -7.42
N THR A 22 7.17 19.53 -8.61
CA THR A 22 6.28 20.53 -9.22
C THR A 22 4.89 20.64 -8.60
N THR A 23 4.48 19.69 -7.74
CA THR A 23 3.16 19.68 -7.07
C THR A 23 3.22 20.04 -5.59
N ARG A 24 4.43 20.24 -5.03
CA ARG A 24 4.64 20.63 -3.61
C ARG A 24 3.91 21.91 -3.23
N ASP A 25 3.73 22.85 -4.17
CA ASP A 25 3.08 24.14 -3.91
C ASP A 25 1.55 24.10 -3.88
N CYS A 26 0.93 23.01 -4.39
CA CYS A 26 -0.52 22.84 -4.44
C CYS A 26 -1.06 21.83 -3.42
N SER A 27 -0.21 20.94 -2.91
CA SER A 27 -0.55 20.00 -1.86
C SER A 27 -0.13 20.56 -0.50
N LYS A 28 -1.04 20.64 0.48
CA LYS A 28 -0.61 20.74 1.88
C LYS A 28 0.35 19.59 2.12
N SER A 29 1.62 19.88 2.40
CA SER A 29 2.63 18.87 2.70
C SER A 29 2.15 18.09 3.93
N CYS A 30 1.52 16.94 3.71
CA CYS A 30 1.07 16.09 4.80
C CYS A 30 2.27 15.26 5.24
N ASP A 31 2.97 15.77 6.25
CA ASP A 31 4.14 15.23 6.96
C ASP A 31 3.94 13.77 7.44
N GLY A 32 3.89 12.82 6.50
CA GLY A 32 3.55 11.42 6.78
C GLY A 32 2.11 11.20 7.29
N LYS A 33 1.19 12.14 7.01
CA LYS A 33 -0.22 12.07 7.49
C LYS A 33 -1.20 11.86 6.34
N THR A 34 -2.28 11.14 6.61
CA THR A 34 -3.38 10.94 5.67
C THR A 34 -4.68 11.42 6.30
N GLU A 35 -5.30 12.41 5.67
CA GLU A 35 -6.66 12.81 6.05
C GLU A 35 -7.66 11.77 5.57
N VAL A 36 -8.61 11.42 6.45
CA VAL A 36 -9.74 10.56 6.13
C VAL A 36 -10.98 11.42 5.99
N LEU A 37 -11.65 11.32 4.86
CA LEU A 37 -12.93 11.98 4.63
C LEU A 37 -14.08 10.98 4.82
N TYR A 38 -15.21 11.46 5.33
CA TYR A 38 -16.41 10.64 5.48
C TYR A 38 -17.63 11.35 4.92
N PHE A 39 -18.44 10.58 4.20
CA PHE A 39 -19.68 11.04 3.58
C PHE A 39 -20.83 10.16 4.08
N ASP A 40 -21.89 10.79 4.56
CA ASP A 40 -23.16 10.13 4.88
C ASP A 40 -24.22 10.61 3.89
N ASN A 41 -24.81 9.67 3.14
CA ASN A 41 -25.77 9.95 2.07
C ASN A 41 -25.33 11.12 1.18
N PHE A 42 -24.09 11.05 0.68
CA PHE A 42 -23.47 12.02 -0.25
C PHE A 42 -23.20 13.42 0.34
N SER A 43 -23.30 13.58 1.66
CA SER A 43 -22.95 14.83 2.35
C SER A 43 -21.68 14.65 3.19
N PRO A 44 -20.68 15.55 3.08
CA PRO A 44 -19.52 15.54 3.97
C PRO A 44 -19.99 15.58 5.42
N SER A 45 -19.49 14.65 6.23
CA SER A 45 -19.95 14.47 7.60
C SER A 45 -18.78 14.12 8.51
N PRO A 46 -18.84 14.47 9.82
CA PRO A 46 -17.85 14.02 10.78
C PRO A 46 -17.73 12.51 10.78
N ILE A 47 -16.51 12.00 10.97
CA ILE A 47 -16.27 10.56 10.99
C ILE A 47 -16.93 9.95 12.23
N PRO A 48 -17.81 8.96 12.08
CA PRO A 48 -18.45 8.33 13.23
C PRO A 48 -17.44 7.48 14.01
N HIS A 49 -17.62 7.38 15.32
CA HIS A 49 -16.74 6.59 16.21
C HIS A 49 -16.54 5.14 15.73
N ILE A 50 -17.56 4.55 15.10
CA ILE A 50 -17.47 3.19 14.54
C ILE A 50 -16.43 3.08 13.41
N ALA A 51 -16.32 4.12 12.58
CA ALA A 51 -15.32 4.20 11.52
C ALA A 51 -13.93 4.49 12.07
N LEU A 52 -13.81 5.37 13.08
CA LEU A 52 -12.55 5.57 13.82
C LEU A 52 -12.04 4.26 14.43
N THR A 53 -12.93 3.50 15.06
CA THR A 53 -12.59 2.19 15.64
C THR A 53 -12.19 1.19 14.56
N ALA A 54 -12.85 1.22 13.39
CA ALA A 54 -12.49 0.37 12.26
C ALA A 54 -11.08 0.69 11.77
N LEU A 55 -10.75 1.97 11.54
CA LEU A 55 -9.43 2.44 11.09
C LEU A 55 -8.30 1.98 12.02
N ARG A 56 -8.52 2.05 13.34
CA ARG A 56 -7.54 1.56 14.34
C ARG A 56 -7.36 0.03 14.33
N LYS A 57 -8.35 -0.72 13.85
CA LYS A 57 -8.39 -2.20 13.88
C LYS A 57 -8.10 -2.85 12.52
N ILE A 58 -7.75 -2.08 11.50
CA ILE A 58 -7.25 -2.62 10.23
C ILE A 58 -5.83 -3.13 10.44
N ASP A 59 -5.52 -4.29 9.86
CA ASP A 59 -4.16 -4.79 9.80
C ASP A 59 -3.40 -4.10 8.65
N TRP A 60 -3.03 -2.84 8.88
CA TRP A 60 -2.28 -2.03 7.91
C TRP A 60 -0.94 -2.66 7.53
N LYS A 61 -0.34 -3.46 8.42
CA LYS A 61 0.98 -4.08 8.20
C LYS A 61 0.94 -5.10 7.07
N SER A 62 -0.16 -5.84 6.92
CA SER A 62 -0.36 -6.77 5.79
C SER A 62 -0.35 -6.08 4.40
N TYR A 63 -0.58 -4.76 4.40
CA TYR A 63 -0.56 -3.90 3.22
C TYR A 63 0.70 -3.04 3.15
N GLY A 64 1.74 -3.33 3.94
CA GLY A 64 2.96 -2.52 3.84
C GLY A 64 2.82 -1.11 4.44
N LEU A 65 1.87 -0.88 5.36
CA LEU A 65 1.70 0.37 6.10
C LEU A 65 1.83 0.13 7.62
N ILE A 66 2.56 1.00 8.31
CA ILE A 66 2.75 0.97 9.76
C ILE A 66 2.10 2.23 10.33
N LEU A 67 0.95 2.04 10.97
CA LEU A 67 0.19 3.11 11.58
C LEU A 67 0.80 3.49 12.93
N ALA A 68 1.28 4.73 13.05
CA ALA A 68 1.78 5.31 14.29
C ALA A 68 0.62 5.72 15.21
N SER A 69 -0.33 6.48 14.67
CA SER A 69 -1.45 7.04 15.43
C SER A 69 -2.68 7.35 14.57
N VAL A 70 -3.84 7.49 15.23
CA VAL A 70 -5.07 8.02 14.62
C VAL A 70 -5.49 9.23 15.44
N ASN A 71 -5.30 10.41 14.85
CA ASN A 71 -5.59 11.70 15.47
C ASN A 71 -6.95 12.22 14.98
N ASP A 72 -7.72 12.79 15.91
CA ASP A 72 -8.98 13.48 15.65
C ASP A 72 -8.81 14.90 16.18
N GLN A 73 -8.62 15.86 15.27
CA GLN A 73 -8.33 17.26 15.59
C GLN A 73 -9.27 18.15 14.78
N ASP A 74 -10.02 19.02 15.47
CA ASP A 74 -10.90 20.01 14.85
C ASP A 74 -11.94 19.42 13.87
N GLY A 75 -12.38 18.18 14.10
CA GLY A 75 -13.34 17.47 13.23
C GLY A 75 -12.70 16.81 12.00
N HIS A 76 -11.37 16.84 11.90
CA HIS A 76 -10.58 16.16 10.87
C HIS A 76 -9.86 14.96 11.48
N VAL A 77 -9.88 13.84 10.75
CA VAL A 77 -9.20 12.61 11.18
C VAL A 77 -7.97 12.40 10.34
N PHE A 78 -6.83 12.22 11.01
CA PHE A 78 -5.55 11.95 10.39
C PHE A 78 -4.99 10.61 10.83
N LEU A 79 -4.53 9.81 9.87
CA LEU A 79 -3.69 8.64 10.09
C LEU A 79 -2.23 9.06 9.96
N GLU A 80 -1.41 8.79 10.97
CA GLU A 80 0.03 9.03 10.91
C GLU A 80 0.77 7.73 10.64
N TRP A 81 1.75 7.77 9.74
CA TRP A 81 2.48 6.59 9.31
C TRP A 81 3.94 6.65 9.75
N GLU A 82 4.49 5.52 10.25
CA GLU A 82 5.90 5.44 10.65
C GLU A 82 6.84 5.24 9.45
N ASN A 83 6.35 4.58 8.40
CA ASN A 83 7.19 4.04 7.32
C ASN A 83 6.81 4.57 5.94
N PHE A 84 6.12 5.71 5.88
CA PHE A 84 5.61 6.24 4.62
C PHE A 84 6.55 7.30 4.04
N PRO A 85 6.98 7.17 2.76
CA PRO A 85 7.91 8.13 2.18
C PRO A 85 7.30 9.53 2.08
N SER A 86 8.12 10.56 2.30
CA SER A 86 7.69 11.97 2.26
C SER A 86 7.26 12.46 0.87
N TYR A 87 7.57 11.71 -0.18
CA TYR A 87 7.23 12.05 -1.56
C TYR A 87 5.92 11.41 -2.03
N VAL A 88 5.12 10.79 -1.15
CA VAL A 88 3.83 10.18 -1.52
C VAL A 88 2.71 10.67 -0.62
N GLN A 89 1.53 10.85 -1.19
CA GLN A 89 0.28 11.11 -0.47
C GLN A 89 -0.71 9.94 -0.61
N ILE A 90 -1.25 9.47 0.52
CA ILE A 90 -2.45 8.62 0.54
C ILE A 90 -3.66 9.49 0.85
N GLN A 91 -4.75 9.28 0.12
CA GLN A 91 -6.06 9.85 0.38
C GLN A 91 -7.04 8.72 0.65
N ILE A 92 -7.87 8.88 1.69
CA ILE A 92 -8.89 7.88 2.06
C ILE A 92 -10.24 8.58 2.17
N SER A 93 -11.25 8.04 1.48
CA SER A 93 -12.63 8.48 1.60
C SER A 93 -13.54 7.30 1.92
N LEU A 94 -14.40 7.47 2.92
CA LEU A 94 -15.40 6.51 3.36
C LEU A 94 -16.78 7.08 3.03
N HIS A 95 -17.65 6.31 2.40
CA HIS A 95 -18.99 6.76 2.03
C HIS A 95 -20.04 5.73 2.42
N TRP A 96 -20.90 6.12 3.37
CA TRP A 96 -22.08 5.35 3.76
C TRP A 96 -23.32 5.93 3.08
N TYR A 97 -24.16 5.08 2.48
CA TYR A 97 -25.44 5.49 1.94
C TYR A 97 -26.49 4.38 1.99
N HIS A 98 -27.76 4.78 2.05
CA HIS A 98 -28.87 3.84 2.07
C HIS A 98 -29.33 3.51 0.65
N ASN A 99 -29.56 2.21 0.38
CA ASN A 99 -29.99 1.72 -0.93
C ASN A 99 -31.49 1.93 -1.24
N GLN A 100 -32.27 2.54 -0.32
CA GLN A 100 -33.71 2.73 -0.48
C GLN A 100 -34.14 4.16 -0.11
N SER A 101 -35.21 4.63 -0.76
CA SER A 101 -35.83 5.95 -0.58
C SER A 101 -36.23 6.24 0.88
N PRO A 102 -36.24 7.53 1.31
CA PRO A 102 -36.15 7.97 2.71
C PRO A 102 -37.41 7.70 3.58
N THR A 103 -38.33 6.83 3.16
CA THR A 103 -39.62 6.63 3.85
C THR A 103 -39.53 5.84 5.17
N ARG A 104 -38.34 5.41 5.58
CA ARG A 104 -38.09 4.88 6.93
C ARG A 104 -36.71 5.32 7.40
N HIS A 105 -36.66 6.45 8.10
CA HIS A 105 -35.51 6.85 8.89
C HIS A 105 -35.32 5.87 10.05
N LYS A 106 -34.69 4.73 9.78
CA LYS A 106 -33.83 4.11 10.76
C LYS A 106 -32.42 4.53 10.40
N THR A 107 -31.81 5.30 11.27
CA THR A 107 -30.40 5.67 11.22
C THR A 107 -29.57 4.42 11.53
N ASP A 108 -29.61 3.45 10.62
CA ASP A 108 -28.81 2.25 10.74
C ASP A 108 -27.36 2.66 10.42
N GLN A 109 -26.56 2.82 11.46
CA GLN A 109 -25.14 3.07 11.30
C GLN A 109 -24.45 1.85 10.70
N PRO A 110 -23.39 2.03 9.89
CA PRO A 110 -22.62 0.91 9.39
C PRO A 110 -22.01 0.13 10.55
N GLY A 111 -22.16 -1.20 10.53
CA GLY A 111 -21.45 -2.06 11.48
C GLY A 111 -19.93 -1.99 11.25
N ILE A 112 -19.13 -2.08 12.31
CA ILE A 112 -17.67 -2.02 12.22
C ILE A 112 -17.07 -3.00 11.20
N ASN A 113 -17.64 -4.21 11.09
CA ASN A 113 -17.19 -5.23 10.15
C ASN A 113 -17.39 -4.81 8.70
N LEU A 114 -18.45 -4.06 8.41
CA LEU A 114 -18.72 -3.54 7.07
C LEU A 114 -17.72 -2.46 6.68
N VAL A 115 -17.42 -1.55 7.61
CA VAL A 115 -16.38 -0.53 7.41
C VAL A 115 -15.02 -1.19 7.18
N LYS A 116 -14.65 -2.15 8.05
CA LYS A 116 -13.39 -2.89 7.90
C LYS A 116 -13.30 -3.62 6.58
N LYS A 117 -14.38 -4.26 6.15
CA LYS A 117 -14.46 -4.96 4.87
C LYS A 117 -14.31 -4.01 3.69
N GLY A 118 -14.96 -2.85 3.73
CA GLY A 118 -14.82 -1.82 2.69
C GLY A 118 -13.38 -1.36 2.55
N ILE A 119 -12.71 -1.03 3.67
CA ILE A 119 -11.30 -0.62 3.68
C ILE A 119 -10.40 -1.74 3.15
N LYS A 120 -10.60 -2.97 3.63
CA LYS A 120 -9.83 -4.14 3.18
C LYS A 120 -9.95 -4.34 1.66
N ASN A 121 -11.18 -4.32 1.14
CA ASN A 121 -11.43 -4.48 -0.28
C ASN A 121 -10.76 -3.39 -1.12
N ALA A 122 -10.81 -2.13 -0.67
CA ALA A 122 -10.14 -1.03 -1.35
C ALA A 122 -8.61 -1.19 -1.35
N LEU A 123 -8.02 -1.67 -0.24
CA LEU A 123 -6.59 -1.97 -0.16
C LEU A 123 -6.20 -3.17 -1.02
N ASP A 124 -7.02 -4.23 -1.06
CA ASP A 124 -6.81 -5.40 -1.91
C ASP A 124 -6.88 -5.02 -3.40
N ASP A 125 -7.86 -4.18 -3.78
CA ASP A 125 -8.00 -3.64 -5.15
C ASP A 125 -6.83 -2.74 -5.53
N LEU A 126 -6.40 -1.85 -4.62
CA LEU A 126 -5.23 -1.01 -4.80
C LEU A 126 -3.96 -1.84 -4.97
N LYS A 127 -3.77 -2.88 -4.15
CA LYS A 127 -2.64 -3.82 -4.26
C LYS A 127 -2.66 -4.57 -5.60
N ALA A 128 -3.85 -4.91 -6.10
CA ALA A 128 -4.00 -5.60 -7.38
C ALA A 128 -3.76 -4.68 -8.59
N LYS A 129 -4.11 -3.39 -8.49
CA LYS A 129 -4.04 -2.41 -9.60
C LYS A 129 -2.77 -1.56 -9.63
N HIS A 130 -2.17 -1.30 -8.48
CA HIS A 130 -1.02 -0.40 -8.33
C HIS A 130 0.18 -1.16 -7.77
N GLU A 131 0.99 -1.66 -8.70
CA GLU A 131 2.13 -2.52 -8.45
C GLU A 131 3.27 -1.77 -7.75
N GLY A 132 3.84 -2.39 -6.71
CA GLY A 132 5.05 -1.90 -6.04
C GLY A 132 4.89 -0.85 -4.95
N PHE A 133 3.67 -0.39 -4.67
CA PHE A 133 3.44 0.57 -3.59
C PHE A 133 3.33 -0.08 -2.19
N LEU A 134 2.80 -1.31 -2.12
CA LEU A 134 2.53 -2.04 -0.89
C LEU A 134 3.44 -3.28 -0.76
N LEU A 135 4.74 -3.03 -0.56
CA LEU A 135 5.77 -4.06 -0.45
C LEU A 135 5.63 -4.89 0.84
N SER A 136 5.90 -6.20 0.76
CA SER A 136 5.99 -7.06 1.96
C SER A 136 7.17 -6.67 2.86
N SER A 137 7.21 -7.22 4.07
CA SER A 137 8.37 -7.07 4.98
C SER A 137 9.68 -7.55 4.35
N HIS A 138 9.65 -8.62 3.54
CA HIS A 138 10.83 -9.14 2.86
C HIS A 138 11.30 -8.19 1.75
N ALA A 139 10.39 -7.73 0.88
CA ALA A 139 10.71 -6.74 -0.13
C ALA A 139 11.21 -5.43 0.46
N ARG A 140 10.62 -4.96 1.58
CA ARG A 140 11.16 -3.79 2.30
C ARG A 140 12.59 -4.01 2.80
N LYS A 141 12.91 -5.20 3.30
CA LYS A 141 14.28 -5.53 3.71
C LYS A 141 15.24 -5.45 2.53
N ILE A 142 14.85 -5.98 1.36
CA ILE A 142 15.66 -5.84 0.13
C ILE A 142 15.78 -4.36 -0.26
N CYS A 143 14.68 -3.61 -0.26
CA CYS A 143 14.66 -2.18 -0.58
C CYS A 143 15.53 -1.34 0.37
N SER A 144 15.78 -1.78 1.61
CA SER A 144 16.66 -1.06 2.53
C SER A 144 18.11 -0.97 2.06
N TYR A 145 18.56 -1.91 1.21
CA TYR A 145 19.91 -1.90 0.64
C TYR A 145 20.00 -1.13 -0.68
N VAL A 146 18.85 -0.79 -1.30
CA VAL A 146 18.80 -0.16 -2.61
C VAL A 146 19.50 1.21 -2.66
N PRO A 147 19.40 2.09 -1.65
CA PRO A 147 20.12 3.37 -1.69
C PRO A 147 21.64 3.21 -1.83
N ASP A 148 22.23 2.26 -1.09
CA ASP A 148 23.67 2.00 -1.15
C ASP A 148 24.08 1.34 -2.47
N LEU A 149 23.23 0.45 -2.99
CA LEU A 149 23.42 -0.15 -4.31
C LEU A 149 23.35 0.91 -5.42
N ALA A 150 22.37 1.80 -5.38
CA ALA A 150 22.21 2.88 -6.36
C ALA A 150 23.40 3.83 -6.35
N ARG A 151 23.88 4.22 -5.15
CA ARG A 151 25.10 5.02 -4.99
C ARG A 151 26.34 4.34 -5.55
N SER A 152 26.46 3.03 -5.34
CA SER A 152 27.57 2.23 -5.85
C SER A 152 27.54 2.11 -7.38
N LEU A 153 26.36 1.88 -7.96
CA LEU A 153 26.18 1.79 -9.41
C LEU A 153 26.41 3.13 -10.12
N ALA A 154 25.84 4.22 -9.61
CA ALA A 154 26.14 5.54 -10.15
C ALA A 154 27.61 5.88 -9.98
N GLY A 155 28.19 5.64 -8.79
CA GLY A 155 29.62 5.81 -8.55
C GLY A 155 30.48 5.06 -9.58
N LEU A 156 30.12 3.81 -9.89
CA LEU A 156 30.79 3.01 -10.91
C LEU A 156 30.71 3.67 -12.30
N ILE A 157 29.52 4.10 -12.73
CA ILE A 157 29.32 4.80 -14.01
C ILE A 157 30.21 6.05 -14.09
N PHE A 158 30.09 6.95 -13.12
CA PHE A 158 30.81 8.23 -13.11
C PHE A 158 32.32 8.11 -12.88
N SER A 159 32.78 7.03 -12.23
CA SER A 159 34.21 6.77 -12.02
C SER A 159 34.89 6.11 -13.20
N SER A 160 34.13 5.56 -14.16
CA SER A 160 34.69 4.93 -15.34
C SER A 160 35.43 5.94 -16.22
N THR A 161 36.59 5.54 -16.73
CA THR A 161 37.33 6.28 -17.76
C THR A 161 36.91 5.91 -19.18
N ASP A 162 36.10 4.86 -19.31
CA ASP A 162 35.57 4.38 -20.59
C ASP A 162 34.31 5.18 -20.96
N MET A 163 34.45 6.04 -21.96
CA MET A 163 33.39 6.93 -22.43
C MET A 163 32.28 6.19 -23.16
N ASP A 164 32.59 5.06 -23.80
CA ASP A 164 31.58 4.23 -24.47
C ASP A 164 30.71 3.55 -23.42
N PHE A 165 31.34 2.99 -22.37
CA PHE A 165 30.62 2.43 -21.22
C PHE A 165 29.71 3.47 -20.53
N GLN A 166 30.20 4.69 -20.29
CA GLN A 166 29.40 5.76 -19.71
C GLN A 166 28.22 6.12 -20.61
N GLY A 167 28.47 6.29 -21.91
CA GLY A 167 27.46 6.60 -22.91
C GLY A 167 26.35 5.55 -22.99
N ASP A 168 26.74 4.27 -23.00
CA ASP A 168 25.82 3.14 -23.01
C ASP A 168 24.98 3.11 -21.73
N CYS A 169 25.61 3.30 -20.57
CA CYS A 169 24.92 3.34 -19.28
C CYS A 169 23.92 4.49 -19.19
N PHE A 170 24.28 5.71 -19.61
CA PHE A 170 23.35 6.83 -19.65
C PHE A 170 22.22 6.59 -20.63
N SER A 171 22.50 5.99 -21.80
CA SER A 171 21.47 5.64 -22.79
C SER A 171 20.47 4.63 -22.23
N VAL A 172 20.93 3.59 -21.52
CA VAL A 172 20.06 2.60 -20.85
C VAL A 172 19.21 3.24 -19.76
N LEU A 173 19.77 4.20 -19.03
CA LEU A 173 19.08 4.93 -17.96
C LEU A 173 18.20 6.08 -18.48
N GLY A 174 18.27 6.40 -19.78
CA GLY A 174 17.50 7.47 -20.41
C GLY A 174 18.04 8.88 -20.16
N PHE A 175 19.32 9.02 -19.79
CA PHE A 175 19.97 10.31 -19.60
C PHE A 175 20.80 10.69 -20.84
N THR A 176 20.89 11.99 -21.10
CA THR A 176 21.95 12.52 -21.97
C THR A 176 23.20 12.77 -21.12
N PRO A 177 24.43 12.59 -21.66
CA PRO A 177 25.66 12.77 -20.90
C PRO A 177 25.85 14.19 -20.33
N GLN A 178 25.19 15.20 -20.91
CA GLN A 178 25.24 16.60 -20.43
C GLN A 178 24.24 16.91 -19.31
N GLU A 179 23.15 16.12 -19.19
CA GLU A 179 22.11 16.29 -18.16
C GLU A 179 22.31 15.34 -16.97
N ALA A 180 23.18 14.34 -17.11
CA ALA A 180 23.42 13.31 -16.10
C ALA A 180 24.19 13.86 -14.89
N GLN A 181 23.46 14.44 -13.93
CA GLN A 181 23.98 14.69 -12.59
C GLN A 181 24.00 13.38 -11.80
N ARG A 182 25.05 13.20 -10.99
CA ARG A 182 25.24 11.97 -10.22
C ARG A 182 24.06 11.67 -9.31
N GLU A 183 23.58 12.68 -8.60
CA GLU A 183 22.47 12.57 -7.66
C GLU A 183 21.17 12.16 -8.37
N ALA A 184 20.91 12.74 -9.54
CA ALA A 184 19.73 12.40 -10.35
C ALA A 184 19.79 10.96 -10.88
N VAL A 185 20.98 10.48 -11.28
CA VAL A 185 21.21 9.11 -11.72
C VAL A 185 21.06 8.12 -10.55
N GLU A 186 21.61 8.45 -9.37
CA GLU A 186 21.43 7.66 -8.14
C GLU A 186 19.94 7.52 -7.79
N GLU A 187 19.21 8.63 -7.76
CA GLU A 187 17.79 8.63 -7.44
C GLU A 187 16.98 7.82 -8.47
N TYR A 188 17.30 7.95 -9.76
CA TYR A 188 16.64 7.20 -10.82
C TYR A 188 16.88 5.68 -10.68
N ILE A 189 18.13 5.26 -10.48
CA ILE A 189 18.49 3.85 -10.28
C ILE A 189 17.76 3.29 -9.06
N GLN A 190 17.79 4.03 -7.94
CA GLN A 190 17.07 3.65 -6.72
C GLN A 190 15.58 3.44 -6.99
N ARG A 191 14.93 4.43 -7.63
CA ARG A 191 13.51 4.36 -7.98
C ARG A 191 13.21 3.15 -8.85
N LYS A 192 14.02 2.91 -9.89
CA LYS A 192 13.83 1.80 -10.84
C LYS A 192 13.92 0.45 -10.16
N ILE A 193 14.91 0.24 -9.28
CA ILE A 193 15.08 -1.02 -8.55
C ILE A 193 13.91 -1.26 -7.60
N VAL A 194 13.49 -0.24 -6.84
CA VAL A 194 12.32 -0.35 -5.94
C VAL A 194 11.06 -0.72 -6.73
N THR A 195 10.82 -0.08 -7.88
CA THR A 195 9.70 -0.42 -8.76
C THR A 195 9.75 -1.89 -9.21
N VAL A 196 10.89 -2.38 -9.69
CA VAL A 196 11.03 -3.77 -10.17
C VAL A 196 10.84 -4.79 -9.05
N ILE A 197 11.40 -4.55 -7.85
CA ILE A 197 11.15 -5.40 -6.67
C ILE A 197 9.65 -5.46 -6.38
N GLY A 198 8.98 -4.31 -6.44
CA GLY A 198 7.55 -4.22 -6.28
C GLY A 198 6.72 -5.00 -7.31
N MET A 199 7.19 -5.06 -8.55
CA MET A 199 6.54 -5.84 -9.62
C MET A 199 6.75 -7.35 -9.46
N ASN A 200 7.87 -7.79 -8.87
CA ASN A 200 8.25 -9.21 -8.74
C ASN A 200 7.66 -9.93 -7.50
N GLU A 201 7.13 -9.21 -6.51
CA GLU A 201 6.43 -9.82 -5.36
C GLU A 201 5.05 -10.42 -5.70
N ARG A 202 4.67 -10.47 -6.98
CA ARG A 202 3.52 -11.25 -7.43
C ARG A 202 3.72 -12.71 -7.01
N LYS A 203 2.68 -13.37 -6.49
CA LYS A 203 2.62 -14.83 -6.62
C LYS A 203 2.68 -15.15 -8.11
N PRO A 204 3.47 -16.15 -8.56
CA PRO A 204 3.44 -16.53 -9.96
C PRO A 204 1.98 -16.81 -10.34
N GLN A 205 1.48 -16.10 -11.35
CA GLN A 205 0.27 -16.54 -12.02
C GLN A 205 0.53 -17.99 -12.44
N ARG A 206 -0.40 -18.89 -12.12
CA ARG A 206 -0.30 -20.33 -12.39
C ARG A 206 -0.14 -20.68 -13.89
N ASP A 207 -0.14 -19.69 -14.77
CA ASP A 207 -0.08 -19.84 -16.23
C ASP A 207 1.20 -19.29 -16.87
N GLN A 208 2.22 -18.88 -16.10
CA GLN A 208 3.51 -18.53 -16.69
C GLN A 208 4.41 -19.77 -16.76
N GLU A 209 4.71 -20.19 -17.99
CA GLU A 209 5.83 -21.10 -18.26
C GLU A 209 7.08 -20.54 -17.58
N PRO A 210 7.84 -21.38 -16.85
CA PRO A 210 9.01 -20.92 -16.14
C PRO A 210 10.02 -20.35 -17.14
N ALA A 211 10.44 -19.10 -16.93
CA ALA A 211 11.54 -18.51 -17.68
C ALA A 211 12.78 -19.41 -17.52
N PRO A 212 13.54 -19.65 -18.61
CA PRO A 212 14.69 -20.53 -18.56
C PRO A 212 15.74 -19.93 -17.61
N PHE A 213 16.00 -20.65 -16.51
CA PHE A 213 17.02 -20.27 -15.54
C PHE A 213 18.39 -20.21 -16.23
N LEU A 214 19.05 -19.06 -16.15
CA LEU A 214 20.37 -18.81 -16.75
C LEU A 214 21.54 -19.39 -15.94
N PHE A 215 21.27 -20.04 -14.80
CA PHE A 215 22.29 -20.70 -13.99
C PHE A 215 21.79 -22.08 -13.58
N PHE A 216 22.37 -23.11 -14.19
CA PHE A 216 22.24 -24.49 -13.75
C PHE A 216 23.19 -24.66 -12.57
N ASP A 217 22.67 -24.81 -11.36
CA ASP A 217 23.44 -25.37 -10.25
C ASP A 217 22.74 -26.63 -9.75
N GLY A 218 23.51 -27.70 -9.67
CA GLY A 218 23.03 -29.04 -9.46
C GLY A 218 22.72 -29.32 -7.99
N GLY A 219 21.50 -29.78 -7.73
CA GLY A 219 21.18 -30.65 -6.61
C GLY A 219 20.83 -29.95 -5.29
N SER A 220 19.54 -29.95 -4.96
CA SER A 220 19.05 -30.51 -3.70
C SER A 220 17.52 -30.51 -3.70
N GLU A 221 16.95 -31.71 -3.55
CA GLU A 221 15.55 -31.90 -3.23
C GLU A 221 15.24 -31.17 -1.92
N THR A 222 14.27 -30.25 -1.93
CA THR A 222 13.65 -29.76 -0.70
C THR A 222 12.16 -30.02 -0.77
N SER A 223 11.76 -30.92 0.12
CA SER A 223 10.41 -31.42 0.36
C SER A 223 9.41 -30.29 0.60
N PHE A 224 8.27 -30.38 -0.08
CA PHE A 224 7.06 -29.63 0.23
C PHE A 224 6.63 -29.95 1.67
N PHE A 225 6.55 -28.93 2.53
CA PHE A 225 5.74 -28.99 3.74
C PHE A 225 4.42 -28.28 3.46
N GLU A 226 3.33 -29.06 3.47
CA GLU A 226 1.96 -28.56 3.49
C GLU A 226 1.66 -28.05 4.90
N ASP A 227 1.31 -26.76 5.03
CA ASP A 227 0.78 -26.19 6.26
C ASP A 227 -0.68 -26.65 6.44
N GLN A 228 -0.90 -27.52 7.43
CA GLN A 228 -2.22 -27.94 7.88
C GLN A 228 -2.77 -26.90 8.87
N GLU A 229 -3.69 -26.05 8.42
CA GLU A 229 -4.52 -25.20 9.29
C GLU A 229 -5.46 -26.07 10.13
N LEU A 230 -5.25 -26.10 11.44
CA LEU A 230 -6.12 -26.79 12.39
C LEU A 230 -7.10 -25.78 12.99
N GLU A 231 -8.33 -25.75 12.45
CA GLU A 231 -9.49 -25.13 13.08
C GLU A 231 -9.80 -25.84 14.42
N GLY A 232 -9.91 -25.05 15.49
CA GLY A 232 -10.35 -25.53 16.80
C GLY A 232 -11.47 -24.64 17.33
N GLU A 233 -12.72 -25.05 17.10
CA GLU A 233 -13.90 -24.47 17.72
C GLU A 233 -14.05 -24.89 19.19
N TYR A 234 -14.39 -23.90 20.03
CA TYR A 234 -15.13 -23.89 21.30
C TYR A 234 -15.31 -25.17 22.13
N TYR A 235 -14.90 -25.10 23.41
CA TYR A 235 -15.80 -25.47 24.52
C TYR A 235 -15.73 -24.45 25.67
N SER A 236 -16.88 -23.87 25.94
CA SER A 236 -17.21 -23.11 27.14
C SER A 236 -17.29 -24.07 28.32
N ASN A 237 -16.61 -23.77 29.43
CA ASN A 237 -16.99 -24.31 30.74
C ASN A 237 -17.05 -23.16 31.74
N SER A 238 -18.29 -22.84 32.13
CA SER A 238 -18.60 -22.24 33.42
C SER A 238 -18.05 -23.15 34.52
N LEU A 239 -17.44 -22.57 35.54
CA LEU A 239 -17.56 -23.07 36.90
C LEU A 239 -17.29 -21.93 37.88
N GLU A 240 -18.27 -21.75 38.74
CA GLU A 240 -18.30 -20.89 39.92
C GLU A 240 -17.14 -21.21 40.87
N LEU A 241 -16.56 -20.16 41.47
CA LEU A 241 -16.48 -19.93 42.91
C LEU A 241 -15.93 -18.53 43.20
#